data_AF-A0A1U8MAN5-F1
#
_entry.id   AF-A0A1U8MAN5-F1
#
_cell.length_a   1.000
_cell.length_b   1.000
_cell.length_c   1.000
_cell.angle_alpha   90.00
_cell.angle_beta   90.00
_cell.angle_gamma   90.00
#
_symmetry.space_group_name_H-M   'P 1'
#
loop_
_entity.id
_entity.type
_entity.pdbx_description
1 polymer ?
#
loop_
_entity_poly.entity_id
_entity_poly.type
_entity_poly.pdbx_seq_one_letter_code
_entity_poly.pdbx_strand_id
1 'polypeptide(L)'
;MASQSLEVKKLVYLYILHYAEKRPNEALLSINCFQKDLGDPNPLVRAWALRTMAGIRLHVIAPLVLVAMGKCARDPSVYVRKCAAVLFQKYMICA
;
A
#
# COMPACT_ATOMS: atom_id res chain seq x y z
N MET A 1 1.50 -11.83 8.35
CA MET A 1 0.38 -11.90 7.37
C MET A 1 0.83 -12.69 6.14
N ALA A 2 1.04 -14.00 6.29
CA ALA A 2 1.64 -14.87 5.27
C ALA A 2 0.60 -15.79 4.60
N SER A 3 -0.64 -15.32 4.45
CA SER A 3 -1.68 -16.10 3.78
C SER A 3 -1.46 -16.06 2.27
N GLN A 4 -1.46 -17.22 1.62
CA GLN A 4 -1.35 -17.36 0.17
C GLN A 4 -2.66 -17.00 -0.55
N SER A 5 -3.78 -16.95 0.17
CA SER A 5 -5.07 -16.59 -0.42
C SER A 5 -5.19 -15.07 -0.64
N LEU A 6 -5.45 -14.70 -1.89
CA LEU A 6 -5.68 -13.31 -2.30
C LEU A 6 -6.89 -12.68 -1.58
N GLU A 7 -7.89 -13.47 -1.23
CA GLU A 7 -9.09 -13.00 -0.54
C GLU A 7 -8.78 -12.59 0.89
N VAL A 8 -7.97 -13.39 1.58
CA VAL A 8 -7.50 -13.07 2.93
C VAL A 8 -6.64 -11.81 2.92
N LYS A 9 -5.75 -11.66 1.93
CA LYS A 9 -4.96 -10.42 1.77
C LYS A 9 -5.85 -9.18 1.59
N LYS A 10 -6.92 -9.26 0.80
CA LYS A 10 -7.87 -8.15 0.62
C LYS A 10 -8.56 -7.77 1.93
N LEU A 11 -9.04 -8.74 2.69
CA LEU A 11 -9.69 -8.51 3.99
C LEU A 11 -8.73 -7.84 4.97
N VAL A 12 -7.49 -8.31 4.99
CA VAL A 12 -6.40 -7.72 5.78
C VAL A 12 -6.15 -6.26 5.40
N TYR A 13 -6.09 -5.95 4.10
CA TYR A 13 -5.88 -4.57 3.64
C TYR A 13 -7.01 -3.65 4.09
N LEU A 14 -8.26 -4.12 3.99
CA LEU A 14 -9.44 -3.38 4.45
C LEU A 14 -9.43 -3.18 5.96
N TYR A 15 -9.07 -4.22 6.72
CA TYR A 15 -8.96 -4.16 8.17
C TYR A 15 -7.95 -3.10 8.61
N ILE A 16 -6.74 -3.12 8.06
CA ILE A 16 -5.71 -2.15 8.42
C ILE A 16 -6.15 -0.73 8.05
N LEU A 17 -6.76 -0.53 6.87
CA LEU A 17 -7.25 0.79 6.47
C LEU A 17 -8.30 1.35 7.45
N HIS A 18 -9.19 0.50 7.97
CA HIS A 18 -10.26 0.92 8.89
C HIS A 18 -9.76 1.12 10.33
N TYR A 19 -8.81 0.31 10.80
CA TYR A 19 -8.35 0.32 12.19
C TYR A 19 -7.02 1.04 12.42
N ALA A 20 -6.33 1.52 11.38
CA ALA A 20 -5.02 2.16 11.50
C ALA A 20 -4.99 3.33 12.49
N GLU A 21 -6.03 4.16 12.53
CA GLU A 21 -6.11 5.31 13.45
C GLU A 21 -6.32 4.86 14.92
N LYS A 22 -7.06 3.78 15.13
CA LYS A 22 -7.36 3.24 16.48
C LYS A 22 -6.25 2.37 17.03
N ARG A 23 -5.48 1.71 16.15
CA ARG A 23 -4.43 0.75 16.50
C ARG A 23 -3.18 0.98 15.64
N PRO A 24 -2.48 2.10 15.84
CA PRO A 24 -1.33 2.48 15.01
C PRO A 24 -0.20 1.46 15.08
N ASN A 25 0.06 0.87 16.24
CA ASN A 25 1.14 -0.11 16.42
C ASN A 25 0.93 -1.38 15.57
N GLU A 26 -0.30 -1.88 15.47
CA GLU A 26 -0.63 -3.05 14.62
C GLU A 26 -0.49 -2.71 13.12
N ALA A 27 -0.89 -1.50 12.74
CA ALA A 27 -0.71 -1.00 11.37
C ALA A 27 0.77 -0.87 11.02
N LEU A 28 1.59 -0.34 11.92
CA LEU A 28 3.04 -0.19 11.73
C LEU A 28 3.74 -1.54 11.50
N LEU A 29 3.41 -2.55 12.30
CA LEU A 29 3.95 -3.90 12.12
C LEU A 29 3.55 -4.52 10.77
N SER A 30 2.39 -4.13 10.23
CA SER A 30 1.87 -4.62 8.95
C SER A 30 2.51 -3.94 7.74
N ILE A 31 3.16 -2.78 7.89
CA ILE A 31 3.80 -2.05 6.77
C ILE A 31 4.89 -2.87 6.10
N ASN A 32 5.69 -3.60 6.89
CA ASN A 32 6.74 -4.47 6.36
C ASN A 32 6.17 -5.54 5.40
N CYS A 33 4.93 -6.00 5.67
CA CYS A 33 4.23 -6.92 4.77
C CYS A 33 3.83 -6.21 3.47
N PHE A 34 3.27 -5.00 3.54
CA PHE A 34 2.93 -4.23 2.33
C PHE A 34 4.16 -3.91 1.48
N GLN A 35 5.27 -3.55 2.10
CA GLN A 35 6.54 -3.31 1.40
C GLN A 35 7.02 -4.55 0.65
N LYS A 36 6.83 -5.74 1.22
CA LYS A 36 7.10 -7.01 0.54
C LYS A 36 6.13 -7.24 -0.62
N ASP A 37 4.84 -6.97 -0.41
CA ASP A 37 3.80 -7.12 -1.44
C ASP A 37 3.98 -6.17 -2.64
N LEU A 38 4.70 -5.04 -2.49
CA LEU A 38 5.12 -4.19 -3.61
C LEU A 38 6.14 -4.88 -4.55
N GLY A 39 6.73 -6.01 -4.14
CA GLY A 39 7.61 -6.83 -4.96
C GLY A 39 6.96 -8.13 -5.44
N ASP A 40 5.66 -8.33 -5.21
CA ASP A 40 4.96 -9.57 -5.58
C ASP A 40 4.93 -9.76 -7.11
N PRO A 41 5.05 -10.98 -7.65
CA PRO A 41 4.94 -11.22 -9.09
C PRO A 41 3.60 -10.76 -9.67
N ASN A 42 2.52 -10.80 -8.89
CA ASN A 42 1.20 -10.38 -9.31
C ASN A 42 1.06 -8.83 -9.29
N PRO A 43 0.84 -8.18 -10.44
CA PRO A 43 0.70 -6.71 -10.50
C PRO A 43 -0.51 -6.18 -9.71
N LEU A 44 -1.57 -6.98 -9.51
CA LEU A 44 -2.72 -6.59 -8.72
C LEU A 44 -2.36 -6.47 -7.23
N VAL A 45 -1.55 -7.41 -6.73
CA VAL A 45 -1.06 -7.38 -5.34
C VAL A 45 -0.18 -6.16 -5.11
N ARG A 46 0.72 -5.85 -6.04
CA ARG A 46 1.56 -4.65 -5.98
C ARG A 46 0.73 -3.36 -5.95
N ALA A 47 -0.26 -3.25 -6.84
CA ALA A 47 -1.13 -2.08 -6.91
C ALA A 47 -2.02 -1.92 -5.66
N TRP A 48 -2.56 -3.01 -5.13
CA TRP A 48 -3.34 -2.97 -3.89
C TRP A 48 -2.49 -2.61 -2.68
N ALA A 49 -1.28 -3.16 -2.56
CA ALA A 49 -0.35 -2.80 -1.49
C ALA A 49 -0.05 -1.30 -1.50
N LEU A 50 0.23 -0.73 -2.68
CA LEU A 50 0.45 0.71 -2.84
C LEU A 50 -0.77 1.53 -2.40
N ARG A 51 -1.97 1.11 -2.80
CA ARG A 51 -3.23 1.78 -2.44
C ARG A 51 -3.49 1.74 -0.93
N THR A 52 -3.22 0.60 -0.29
CA THR A 52 -3.37 0.43 1.16
C THR A 52 -2.38 1.33 1.89
N MET A 53 -1.11 1.34 1.50
CA MET A 53 -0.09 2.23 2.08
C MET A 53 -0.47 3.71 1.95
N ALA A 54 -0.92 4.14 0.77
CA ALA A 54 -1.37 5.52 0.56
C ALA A 54 -2.68 5.88 1.30
N GLY A 55 -3.47 4.89 1.71
CA GLY A 55 -4.73 5.09 2.43
C GLY A 55 -4.57 5.17 3.96
N ILE A 56 -3.45 4.70 4.51
CA ILE A 56 -3.20 4.72 5.95
C ILE A 56 -2.89 6.16 6.39
N ARG A 57 -3.71 6.69 7.32
CA ARG A 57 -3.61 8.06 7.83
C ARG A 57 -2.66 8.16 9.04
N LEU A 58 -1.42 7.72 8.85
CA LEU A 58 -0.37 7.81 9.86
C LEU A 58 0.80 8.62 9.29
N HIS A 59 1.10 9.78 9.88
CA HIS A 59 2.17 10.66 9.38
C HIS A 59 3.54 9.96 9.28
N VAL A 60 3.83 9.07 10.24
CA VAL A 60 5.08 8.30 10.32
C VAL A 60 5.31 7.40 9.09
N ILE A 61 4.26 7.05 8.33
CA ILE A 61 4.38 6.18 7.17
C ILE A 61 4.62 6.95 5.87
N ALA A 62 4.42 8.27 5.86
CA ALA A 62 4.48 9.08 4.65
C ALA A 62 5.80 8.94 3.86
N PRO A 63 7.00 8.89 4.50
CA PRO A 63 8.24 8.65 3.76
C PRO A 63 8.26 7.28 3.06
N LEU A 64 7.71 6.25 3.70
CA LEU A 64 7.64 4.90 3.14
C LEU A 64 6.69 4.84 1.94
N VAL A 65 5.58 5.59 2.01
CA VAL A 65 4.62 5.72 0.91
C VAL A 65 5.27 6.39 -0.30
N LEU A 66 6.02 7.49 -0.10
CA LEU A 66 6.73 8.17 -1.19
C LEU A 66 7.74 7.26 -1.90
N VAL A 67 8.52 6.47 -1.12
CA VAL A 67 9.45 5.48 -1.69
C VAL A 67 8.70 4.40 -2.47
N ALA A 68 7.59 3.89 -1.93
CA ALA A 68 6.74 2.91 -2.61
C ALA A 68 6.20 3.44 -3.94
N MET A 69 5.75 4.69 -3.97
CA MET A 69 5.24 5.34 -5.19
C MET A 69 6.33 5.54 -6.23
N GLY A 70 7.54 5.96 -5.82
CA GLY A 70 8.69 6.08 -6.72
C GLY A 70 9.13 4.73 -7.30
N LYS A 71 8.94 3.63 -6.57
CA LYS A 71 9.15 2.27 -7.08
C LYS A 71 8.05 1.88 -8.08
N CYS A 72 6.78 2.06 -7.72
CA CYS A 72 5.64 1.71 -8.56
C CYS A 72 5.49 2.57 -9.83
N ALA A 73 6.00 3.80 -9.83
CA ALA A 73 6.07 4.65 -11.02
C ALA A 73 6.95 4.04 -12.11
N ARG A 74 7.95 3.22 -11.72
CA ARG A 74 8.87 2.50 -12.61
C ARG A 74 8.52 1.02 -12.75
N ASP A 75 7.32 0.61 -12.33
CA ASP A 75 6.87 -0.78 -12.41
C ASP A 75 6.76 -1.24 -13.88
N PRO A 76 7.09 -2.51 -14.21
CA PRO A 76 6.92 -3.03 -15.58
C PRO A 76 5.45 -3.02 -16.05
N SER A 77 4.49 -3.17 -15.14
CA SER A 77 3.07 -3.19 -15.46
C SER A 77 2.49 -1.78 -15.63
N VAL A 78 1.86 -1.55 -16.78
CA VAL A 78 1.10 -0.30 -17.06
C VAL A 78 0.04 -0.04 -15.98
N TYR A 79 -0.59 -1.11 -15.48
CA TYR A 79 -1.64 -1.00 -14.46
C TYR A 79 -1.10 -0.41 -13.15
N VAL A 80 0.07 -0.87 -12.70
CA VAL A 80 0.69 -0.40 -11.47
C VAL A 80 1.17 1.05 -11.63
N ARG A 81 1.75 1.41 -12.78
CA ARG A 81 2.14 2.79 -13.08
C ARG A 81 0.96 3.76 -13.08
N LYS A 82 -0.16 3.38 -13.70
CA LYS A 82 -1.41 4.16 -13.67
C LYS A 82 -1.91 4.34 -12.24
N CYS A 83 -1.86 3.28 -11.43
CA CYS A 83 -2.26 3.34 -10.03
C CYS A 83 -1.37 4.32 -9.24
N ALA A 84 -0.06 4.25 -9.42
CA ALA A 84 0.90 5.14 -8.79
C ALA A 84 0.66 6.62 -9.15
N ALA A 85 0.40 6.93 -10.42
CA ALA A 85 0.11 8.30 -10.87
C ALA A 85 -1.17 8.87 -10.23
N VAL A 86 -2.25 8.08 -10.22
CA VAL A 86 -3.54 8.49 -9.60
C VAL A 86 -3.37 8.69 -8.09
N LEU A 87 -2.62 7.80 -7.43
CA LEU A 87 -2.36 7.93 -6.00
C LEU A 87 -1.45 9.11 -5.71
N PHE A 88 -0.49 9.43 -6.58
CA PHE A 88 0.37 10.62 -6.43
C PHE A 88 -0.41 11.91 -6.48
N GLN A 89 -1.30 12.04 -7.46
CA GLN A 89 -2.20 13.19 -7.51
C GLN A 89 -3.04 13.31 -6.23
N LYS A 90 -3.59 12.20 -5.73
CA LYS A 90 -4.39 12.22 -4.49
C LYS A 90 -3.57 12.53 -3.25
N TYR A 91 -2.38 11.95 -3.12
CA TYR A 91 -1.54 12.12 -1.95
C TYR A 91 -1.03 13.56 -1.82
N MET A 92 -0.75 14.23 -2.93
CA MET A 92 -0.34 15.65 -2.94
C MET A 92 -1.50 16.63 -2.69
N ILE A 93 -2.74 16.24 -2.98
CA ILE A 93 -3.93 17.09 -2.74
C ILE A 93 -4.46 16.93 -1.31
N CYS A 94 -4.25 15.77 -0.68
CA CYS A 94 -4.77 15.45 0.65
C CYS A 94 -3.72 15.47 1.78
N ALA A 95 -2.44 15.65 1.47
CA ALA A 95 -1.37 15.89 2.46
C ALA A 95 -1.28 17.37 2.80
#